data_AF-M3ID50-F1
#
_entry.id   AF-M3ID50-F1
#
_cell.length_a   1.000
_cell.length_b   1.000
_cell.length_c   1.000
_cell.angle_alpha   90.00
_cell.angle_beta   90.00
_cell.angle_gamma   90.00
#
_symmetry.space_group_name_H-M   'P 1'
#
loop_
_entity.id
_entity.type
_entity.pdbx_description
1 polymer ?
#
loop_
_entity_poly.entity_id
_entity_poly.type
_entity_poly.pdbx_seq_one_letter_code
_entity_poly.pdbx_strand_id
1 'polypeptide(L)' 'MFFSTNFRKFEFSKQSVLWDNLKDISKFTIPEDFRNEKIHFCWRMEKPV' A
#
# COMPACT_ATOMS: atom_id res chain seq x y z
N MET A 1 -3.95 -8.92 -5.97
CA MET A 1 -4.01 -7.53 -6.46
C MET A 1 -2.94 -6.71 -5.75
N PHE A 2 -2.30 -5.78 -6.47
CA PHE A 2 -1.36 -4.82 -5.88
C PHE A 2 -1.92 -3.42 -6.07
N PHE A 3 -1.90 -2.61 -5.02
CA PHE A 3 -2.34 -1.21 -5.04
C PHE A 3 -1.23 -0.33 -4.50
N SER A 4 -0.84 0.68 -5.28
CA SER A 4 0.17 1.65 -4.89
C SER A 4 -0.34 3.07 -5.08
N THR A 5 0.00 3.97 -4.16
CA THR A 5 -0.34 5.40 -4.25
C THR A 5 0.79 6.26 -3.69
N ASN A 6 0.92 7.48 -4.23
CA ASN A 6 1.86 8.50 -3.75
C ASN A 6 1.14 9.68 -3.06
N PHE A 7 -0.13 9.50 -2.69
CA PHE A 7 -0.94 10.54 -2.08
C PHE A 7 -0.59 10.70 -0.59
N ARG A 8 0.03 11.83 -0.22
CA ARG A 8 0.60 12.07 1.12
C ARG A 8 -0.40 12.08 2.28
N LYS A 9 -1.67 12.38 1.99
CA LYS A 9 -2.76 12.43 2.98
C LYS A 9 -3.70 11.24 2.85
N PHE A 10 -3.24 10.17 2.22
CA PHE A 10 -4.04 8.99 2.04
C PHE A 10 -4.20 8.28 3.39
N GLU A 11 -5.44 8.15 3.84
CA GLU A 11 -5.77 7.37 5.03
C GLU A 11 -6.43 6.06 4.57
N PHE A 12 -5.79 4.94 4.93
CA PHE A 12 -6.26 3.62 4.51
C PHE A 12 -7.27 3.07 5.51
N SER A 13 -8.56 3.10 5.16
CA SER A 13 -9.63 2.49 5.98
C SER A 13 -9.69 0.98 5.78
N LYS A 14 -9.14 0.22 6.73
CA LYS A 14 -9.20 -1.26 6.72
C LYS A 14 -10.63 -1.81 6.82
N GLN A 15 -11.56 -1.04 7.37
CA GLN A 15 -12.96 -1.46 7.53
C GLN A 15 -13.77 -1.33 6.24
N SER A 16 -13.36 -0.45 5.32
CA SER A 16 -14.06 -0.22 4.05
C SER A 16 -13.56 -1.12 2.91
N VAL A 17 -12.51 -1.90 3.16
CA VAL A 17 -11.85 -2.71 2.15
C VAL A 17 -12.51 -4.09 2.10
N LEU A 18 -13.16 -4.37 0.98
CA LEU A 18 -13.76 -5.67 0.66
C LEU A 18 -12.71 -6.72 0.21
N TRP A 19 -11.45 -6.58 0.64
CA TRP A 19 -10.34 -7.43 0.23
C TRP A 19 -9.70 -8.10 1.44
N ASP A 20 -9.34 -9.37 1.29
CA ASP A 20 -8.67 -10.16 2.33
C ASP A 20 -7.15 -10.04 2.24
N ASN A 21 -6.47 -10.47 3.31
CA ASN A 21 -5.01 -10.55 3.40
C ASN A 21 -4.28 -9.25 3.04
N LEU A 22 -4.78 -8.13 3.57
CA LEU A 22 -4.14 -6.83 3.39
C LEU A 22 -2.72 -6.80 4.00
N LYS A 23 -1.69 -6.75 3.15
CA LYS A 23 -0.28 -6.66 3.56
C LYS A 23 0.35 -5.37 3.04
N ASP A 24 0.91 -4.58 3.93
CA ASP A 24 1.76 -3.45 3.56
C ASP A 24 3.10 -3.98 3.03
N ILE A 25 3.41 -3.64 1.79
CA ILE A 25 4.68 -3.98 1.12
C ILE A 25 5.48 -2.73 0.75
N SER A 26 5.03 -1.55 1.21
CA SER A 26 5.62 -0.24 0.95
C SER A 26 7.14 -0.26 1.15
N LYS A 27 7.62 -0.82 2.25
CA LYS A 27 9.06 -0.88 2.58
C LYS A 27 9.90 -1.74 1.62
N PHE A 28 9.30 -2.73 0.96
CA PHE A 28 9.99 -3.61 0.02
C PHE A 28 10.00 -3.05 -1.40
N THR A 29 9.12 -2.09 -1.71
CA THR A 29 8.98 -1.51 -3.04
C THR A 29 9.66 -0.16 -3.19
N ILE A 30 10.28 0.38 -2.13
CA ILE A 30 11.01 1.65 -2.15
C ILE A 30 12.48 1.38 -2.56
N PRO A 31 12.92 1.88 -3.72
CA PRO A 31 14.33 1.80 -4.12
C PRO A 31 15.23 2.66 -3.21
N GLU A 32 16.51 2.31 -3.12
CA GLU A 32 17.50 3.05 -2.31
C GLU A 32 17.70 4.51 -2.77
N ASP A 33 17.43 4.81 -4.05
CA ASP A 33 17.52 6.16 -4.65
C ASP A 33 16.24 7.00 -4.45
N PHE A 34 15.21 6.46 -3.78
CA PHE A 34 13.91 7.11 -3.69
C PHE A 34 13.93 8.28 -2.70
N ARG A 35 14.12 9.49 -3.22
CA ARG A 35 14.27 10.73 -2.44
C ARG A 35 13.21 11.01 -1.38
N ASN A 36 12.01 10.45 -1.50
CA ASN A 36 10.91 10.63 -0.55
C ASN A 36 10.25 9.29 -0.22
N GLU A 37 10.94 8.45 0.54
CA GLU A 37 10.44 7.14 1.00
C GLU A 37 9.09 7.26 1.73
N LYS A 38 8.83 8.38 2.41
CA LYS A 38 7.64 8.60 3.25
C LYS A 38 6.32 8.82 2.50
N ILE A 39 6.34 8.98 1.16
CA ILE A 39 5.12 9.30 0.40
C ILE A 39 4.58 8.11 -0.40
N HIS A 40 5.38 7.05 -0.55
CA HIS A 40 5.00 5.88 -1.33
C HIS A 40 4.35 4.84 -0.43
N PHE A 41 3.10 4.51 -0.73
CA PHE A 41 2.40 3.43 -0.07
C PHE A 41 2.04 2.34 -1.08
N CYS A 42 2.26 1.08 -0.70
CA CYS A 42 1.98 -0.08 -1.51
C CYS A 42 1.42 -1.22 -0.66
N TRP A 43 0.28 -1.77 -1.08
CA TRP A 43 -0.38 -2.89 -0.43
C TRP A 43 -0.60 -4.04 -1.40
N ARG A 44 -0.41 -5.26 -0.89
CA ARG A 44 -0.85 -6.50 -1.52
C ARG A 44 -2.17 -6.91 -0.88
N MET A 45 -3.14 -7.22 -1.71
CA MET A 45 -4.50 -7.61 -1.32
C MET A 45 -4.94 -8.84 -2.11
N GLU A 46 -5.73 -9.72 -1.51
CA GLU A 46 -6.22 -10.95 -2.12
C GLU A 46 -7.75 -10.92 -2.16
N LYS A 47 -8.33 -11.50 -3.22
CA LYS A 47 -9.79 -11.50 -3.40
C LYS A 47 -10.40 -12.30 -2.24
N PRO A 48 -11.44 -11.78 -1.55
CA PRO A 48 -12.15 -12.56 -0.55
C PRO A 48 -12.75 -13.81 -1.22
N VAL A 49 -12.70 -14.94 -0.51
CA VAL A 49 -13.17 -16.24 -1.02
C VAL A 49 -14.68 -16.34 -0.88
#